data_AF-A0A845ZKL2-F1
#
_entry.id   AF-A0A845ZKL2-F1
#
_cell.length_a   1.000
_cell.length_b   1.000
_cell.length_c   1.000
_cell.angle_alpha   90.00
_cell.angle_beta   90.00
_cell.angle_gamma   90.00
#
_symmetry.space_group_name_H-M   'P 1'
#
loop_
_entity.id
_entity.type
_entity.pdbx_description
1 polymer ?
#
loop_
_entity_poly.entity_id
_entity_poly.type
_entity_poly.pdbx_seq_one_letter_code
_entity_poly.pdbx_strand_id
1 'polypeptide(L)'
;MRALCESLSQELAPDGVSVTHICPGYVATEIRQLDNQGIWHSDWEDPISPRLLISADQTAKQIVQAIYRRQREQVITNYGKLIVLIKRHMPWLLSLLISTLKIKVASKPSPIKQ
;
A
#
# COMPACT_ATOMS: atom_id res chain seq x y z
N MET A 1 9.28 -3.54 -5.73
CA MET A 1 8.29 -2.98 -6.67
C MET A 1 8.72 -1.62 -7.22
N ARG A 2 8.98 -0.60 -6.39
CA ARG A 2 9.41 0.74 -6.84
C ARG A 2 10.53 0.75 -7.90
N ALA A 3 11.64 0.04 -7.67
CA ALA A 3 12.76 -0.03 -8.60
C ALA A 3 12.38 -0.67 -9.97
N LEU A 4 11.45 -1.64 -9.97
CA LEU A 4 10.93 -2.22 -11.20
C LEU A 4 10.13 -1.18 -12.00
N CYS A 5 9.22 -0.46 -11.35
CA CYS A 5 8.45 0.60 -12.00
C CYS A 5 9.35 1.72 -12.54
N GLU A 6 10.43 2.04 -11.84
CA GLU A 6 11.41 3.04 -12.26
C GLU A 6 12.20 2.58 -13.49
N SER A 7 12.66 1.33 -13.51
CA SER A 7 13.32 0.72 -14.67
C SER A 7 12.40 0.72 -15.89
N LEU A 8 11.16 0.23 -15.73
CA LEU A 8 10.17 0.21 -16.82
C LEU A 8 9.83 1.62 -17.31
N SER A 9 9.75 2.60 -16.43
CA SER A 9 9.51 3.99 -16.83
C SER A 9 10.63 4.55 -17.69
N GLN A 10 11.88 4.13 -17.51
CA GLN A 10 13.00 4.58 -18.32
C GLN A 10 13.03 3.86 -19.67
N GLU A 11 12.78 2.55 -19.67
CA GLU A 11 12.73 1.72 -20.88
C GLU A 11 11.62 2.16 -21.85
N LEU A 12 10.44 2.50 -21.31
CA LEU A 12 9.26 2.87 -22.08
C LEU A 12 9.13 4.37 -22.38
N ALA A 13 10.05 5.20 -21.84
CA ALA A 13 10.04 6.64 -22.07
C ALA A 13 10.13 7.03 -23.56
N PRO A 14 10.96 6.36 -24.41
CA PRO A 14 11.03 6.64 -25.84
C PRO A 14 9.71 6.40 -26.58
N ASP A 15 8.89 5.46 -26.09
CA ASP A 15 7.58 5.12 -26.67
C ASP A 15 6.45 6.05 -26.20
N GLY A 16 6.75 7.05 -25.36
CA GLY A 16 5.75 7.97 -24.80
C GLY A 16 4.82 7.33 -23.76
N VAL A 17 5.17 6.14 -23.27
CA VAL A 17 4.39 5.40 -22.27
C VAL A 17 4.86 5.79 -20.87
N SER A 18 3.92 6.18 -20.00
CA SER A 18 4.21 6.53 -18.60
C SER A 18 3.85 5.38 -17.66
N VAL A 19 4.71 5.14 -16.68
CA VAL A 19 4.48 4.15 -15.62
C VAL A 19 4.19 4.88 -14.30
N THR A 20 3.12 4.49 -13.61
CA THR A 20 2.72 5.05 -12.31
C THR A 20 2.73 3.97 -11.23
N HIS A 21 3.61 4.13 -10.23
CA HIS A 21 3.67 3.24 -9.07
C HIS A 21 2.63 3.65 -8.01
N ILE A 22 1.66 2.78 -7.72
CA ILE A 22 0.60 3.05 -6.74
C ILE A 22 0.91 2.33 -5.42
N CYS A 23 0.92 3.09 -4.32
CA CYS A 23 1.07 2.59 -2.95
C CYS A 23 -0.21 2.93 -2.14
N PRO A 24 -1.27 2.08 -2.22
CA PRO A 24 -2.60 2.44 -1.73
C PRO A 24 -2.75 2.31 -0.21
N GLY A 25 -1.88 1.54 0.47
CA GLY A 25 -2.04 1.15 1.87
C GLY A 25 -3.23 0.22 2.09
N TYR A 26 -3.88 0.28 3.25
CA TYR A 26 -5.04 -0.55 3.54
C TYR A 26 -6.32 0.09 3.01
N VAL A 27 -6.95 -0.59 2.05
CA VAL A 27 -8.22 -0.18 1.47
C VAL A 27 -9.34 -1.03 2.06
N ALA A 28 -10.44 -0.38 2.42
CA ALA A 28 -11.67 -1.03 2.84
C ALA A 28 -12.31 -1.69 1.61
N THR A 29 -12.04 -2.99 1.47
CA THR A 29 -12.57 -3.87 0.42
C THR A 29 -12.86 -5.22 1.07
N GLU A 30 -13.68 -6.03 0.39
CA GLU A 30 -14.13 -7.34 0.83
C GLU A 30 -13.03 -8.41 0.76
N ILE A 31 -11.82 -8.07 0.28
CA ILE A 31 -10.72 -9.02 0.02
C ILE A 31 -10.29 -9.83 1.26
N ARG A 32 -10.55 -9.31 2.46
CA ARG A 32 -10.23 -10.01 3.72
C ARG A 32 -11.36 -10.88 4.25
N GLN A 33 -12.51 -10.83 3.60
CA GLN A 33 -13.71 -11.64 3.86
C GLN A 33 -14.00 -12.61 2.71
N LEU A 34 -13.23 -12.53 1.63
CA LEU A 34 -13.28 -13.45 0.50
C LEU A 34 -12.18 -14.49 0.64
N ASP A 35 -12.51 -15.75 0.38
CA ASP A 35 -11.50 -16.80 0.23
C ASP A 35 -10.92 -16.86 -1.20
N ASN A 36 -9.97 -17.78 -1.42
CA ASN A 36 -9.34 -17.97 -2.73
C ASN A 36 -10.30 -18.53 -3.81
N GLN A 37 -11.49 -18.98 -3.43
CA GLN A 37 -12.56 -19.42 -4.35
C GLN A 37 -13.57 -18.30 -4.61
N GLY A 38 -13.41 -17.13 -3.98
CA GLY A 38 -14.32 -15.99 -4.10
C GLY A 38 -15.60 -16.13 -3.28
N ILE A 39 -15.65 -17.07 -2.32
CA ILE A 39 -16.78 -17.22 -1.41
C ILE A 39 -16.61 -16.19 -0.29
N TRP A 40 -17.70 -15.46 -0.02
CA TRP A 40 -17.73 -14.47 1.06
C TRP A 40 -18.10 -15.12 2.40
N HIS A 41 -17.29 -14.86 3.41
CA HIS A 41 -17.42 -15.38 4.76
C HIS A 41 -17.79 -14.24 5.72
N SER A 42 -19.06 -14.19 6.14
CA SER A 42 -19.59 -13.13 7.01
C SER A 42 -18.96 -13.10 8.41
N ASP A 43 -18.44 -14.23 8.85
CA ASP A 43 -17.80 -14.45 10.15
C ASP A 43 -16.35 -13.97 10.19
N TRP A 44 -15.77 -13.59 9.04
CA TRP A 44 -14.40 -13.09 8.98
C TRP A 44 -14.39 -11.58 9.27
N GLU A 45 -13.80 -11.21 10.40
CA GLU A 45 -13.52 -9.83 10.74
C GLU A 45 -12.23 -9.33 10.05
N ASP A 46 -12.24 -8.07 9.58
CA ASP A 46 -11.04 -7.42 9.07
C ASP A 46 -10.09 -7.13 10.26
N PRO A 47 -8.88 -7.71 10.31
CA PRO A 47 -7.91 -7.46 11.38
C PRO A 47 -7.35 -6.02 11.37
N ILE A 48 -7.59 -5.26 10.30
CA ILE A 48 -7.09 -3.89 10.16
C ILE A 48 -8.03 -2.93 10.86
N SER A 49 -7.45 -2.10 11.74
CA SER A 49 -8.21 -1.05 12.42
C SER A 49 -8.90 -0.11 11.40
N PRO A 50 -10.19 0.24 11.61
CA PRO A 50 -10.91 1.16 10.72
C PRO A 50 -10.23 2.51 10.50
N ARG A 51 -9.43 2.98 11.46
CA ARG A 51 -8.67 4.25 11.35
C ARG A 51 -7.54 4.20 10.32
N LEU A 52 -7.07 3.00 9.97
CA LEU A 52 -6.01 2.78 8.98
C LEU A 52 -6.58 2.50 7.58
N LEU A 53 -7.89 2.25 7.48
CA LEU A 53 -8.57 1.98 6.23
C LEU A 53 -8.91 3.28 5.51
N ILE A 54 -8.70 3.29 4.20
CA ILE A 54 -9.28 4.27 3.28
C ILE A 54 -10.38 3.61 2.46
N SER A 55 -11.45 4.35 2.15
CA SER A 55 -12.53 3.81 1.31
C SER A 55 -12.04 3.47 -0.11
N ALA A 56 -12.66 2.45 -0.72
CA ALA A 56 -12.35 2.04 -2.08
C ALA A 56 -12.62 3.16 -3.11
N ASP A 57 -13.72 3.91 -2.96
CA ASP A 57 -14.07 5.04 -3.84
C ASP A 57 -12.99 6.14 -3.83
N GLN A 58 -12.55 6.56 -2.63
CA GLN A 58 -11.50 7.58 -2.51
C GLN A 58 -10.16 7.08 -3.06
N THR A 59 -9.84 5.81 -2.83
CA THR A 59 -8.64 5.17 -3.39
C THR A 59 -8.68 5.18 -4.92
N ALA A 60 -9.80 4.74 -5.51
CA ALA A 60 -9.98 4.69 -6.95
C ALA A 60 -9.84 6.07 -7.59
N LYS A 61 -10.48 7.11 -7.03
CA LYS A 61 -10.35 8.49 -7.49
C LYS A 61 -8.90 8.97 -7.50
N GLN A 62 -8.14 8.70 -6.44
CA GLN A 62 -6.73 9.08 -6.35
C GLN A 62 -5.86 8.32 -7.36
N ILE A 63 -6.12 7.03 -7.60
CA ILE A 63 -5.40 6.23 -8.59
C ILE A 63 -5.64 6.80 -9.99
N VAL A 64 -6.90 7.01 -10.38
CA VAL A 64 -7.26 7.56 -11.69
C VAL A 64 -6.62 8.93 -11.90
N GLN A 65 -6.65 9.79 -10.87
CA GLN A 65 -6.03 11.11 -10.94
C GLN A 65 -4.50 11.04 -11.10
N ALA A 66 -3.83 10.10 -10.42
CA ALA A 66 -2.39 9.90 -10.53
C ALA A 66 -1.98 9.39 -11.92
N ILE A 67 -2.75 8.46 -12.48
CA ILE A 67 -2.56 7.94 -13.84
C ILE A 67 -2.77 9.07 -14.86
N TYR A 68 -3.86 9.83 -14.75
CA TYR A 68 -4.15 10.96 -15.64
C TYR A 68 -3.02 11.99 -15.65
N ARG A 69 -2.45 12.28 -14.48
CA ARG A 69 -1.32 13.21 -14.32
C ARG A 69 0.05 12.61 -14.64
N ARG A 70 0.11 11.33 -15.05
CA ARG A 70 1.35 10.58 -15.31
C ARG A 70 2.36 10.69 -14.17
N GLN A 71 1.88 10.64 -12.92
CA GLN A 71 2.74 10.71 -11.76
C GLN A 71 3.61 9.46 -11.67
N ARG A 72 4.90 9.61 -11.33
CA ARG A 72 5.81 8.45 -11.20
C ARG A 72 5.46 7.56 -10.02
N GLU A 73 5.01 8.15 -8.91
CA GLU A 73 4.67 7.44 -7.68
C GLU A 73 3.53 8.17 -6.94
N GLN A 74 2.52 7.43 -6.51
CA GLN A 74 1.40 7.95 -5.71
C GLN A 74 1.22 7.09 -4.46
N VAL A 75 1.45 7.71 -3.29
CA VAL A 75 1.15 7.14 -1.98
C VAL A 75 -0.18 7.69 -1.51
N ILE A 76 -1.17 6.82 -1.27
CA ILE A 76 -2.56 7.24 -1.00
C ILE A 76 -2.77 7.56 0.48
N THR A 77 -2.26 6.72 1.38
CA THR A 77 -2.46 6.89 2.83
C THR A 77 -1.71 8.10 3.40
N ASN A 78 -2.36 8.85 4.30
CA ASN A 78 -1.75 9.99 4.99
C ASN A 78 -0.59 9.55 5.90
N TYR A 79 -0.73 8.40 6.57
CA TYR A 79 0.37 7.81 7.35
C TYR A 79 1.55 7.40 6.46
N GLY A 80 1.28 6.81 5.29
CA GLY A 80 2.33 6.49 4.32
C GLY A 80 3.07 7.74 3.85
N LYS A 81 2.35 8.83 3.54
CA LYS A 81 2.96 10.14 3.20
C LYS A 81 3.84 10.66 4.33
N LEU A 82 3.37 10.58 5.58
CA LEU A 82 4.14 11.02 6.75
C LEU A 82 5.42 10.20 6.94
N ILE A 83 5.34 8.87 6.84
CA ILE A 83 6.50 7.99 6.95
C ILE A 83 7.52 8.29 5.84
N VAL A 84 7.06 8.49 4.60
CA VAL A 84 7.93 8.88 3.48
C VAL A 84 8.59 10.24 3.73
N LEU A 85 7.85 11.20 4.28
CA LEU A 85 8.37 12.53 4.65
C LEU A 85 9.44 12.42 5.74
N ILE A 86 9.16 11.68 6.83
CA ILE A 86 10.12 11.46 7.92
C ILE A 86 11.36 10.76 7.39
N LYS A 87 11.20 9.71 6.56
CA LYS A 87 12.34 9.02 5.94
C LYS A 87 13.20 9.96 5.10
N ARG A 88 12.58 10.88 4.37
CA ARG A 88 13.28 11.83 3.49
C ARG A 88 14.03 12.93 4.25
N HIS A 89 13.47 13.42 5.35
CA HIS A 89 14.01 14.57 6.08
C HIS A 89 14.77 14.20 7.37
N MET A 90 14.41 13.11 8.03
CA MET A 90 14.93 12.71 9.33
C MET A 90 15.08 11.17 9.41
N PRO A 91 15.96 10.56 8.61
CA PRO A 91 16.13 9.11 8.58
C PRO A 91 16.57 8.53 9.93
N TRP A 92 17.34 9.30 10.72
CA TRP A 92 17.77 8.90 12.06
C TRP A 92 16.59 8.76 13.04
N LEU A 93 15.59 9.63 12.94
CA LEU A 93 14.40 9.61 13.79
C LEU A 93 13.56 8.36 13.52
N LEU A 94 13.42 8.01 12.24
CA LEU A 94 12.75 6.77 11.85
C LEU A 94 13.48 5.54 12.41
N SER A 95 14.81 5.50 12.31
CA SER A 95 15.63 4.41 12.86
C SER A 95 15.47 4.30 14.39
N LEU A 96 15.43 5.43 15.08
CA LEU A 96 15.25 5.47 16.54
C LEU A 96 13.85 4.99 16.94
N LEU A 97 12.81 5.41 16.21
CA LEU A 97 11.42 4.97 16.45
C LEU A 97 11.27 3.46 16.28
N ILE A 98 11.89 2.88 15.24
CA ILE A 98 11.86 1.43 14.99
C ILE A 98 12.65 0.67 16.06
N SER A 99 13.77 1.20 16.55
CA SER A 99 14.57 0.55 17.59
C SER A 99 13.89 0.56 18.98
N THR A 100 13.09 1.59 19.25
CA THR A 100 12.41 1.80 20.54
C THR A 100 11.06 1.08 20.60
N LEU A 101 10.31 1.12 19.51
CA LEU A 101 9.11 0.32 19.32
C LEU A 101 9.58 -1.07 18.88
N LYS A 102 9.70 -2.03 19.81
CA LYS A 102 9.89 -3.45 19.47
C LYS A 102 8.70 -3.94 18.63
N ILE A 103 8.72 -3.69 17.32
CA ILE A 103 7.69 -4.11 16.38
C ILE A 103 7.80 -5.63 16.29
N LYS A 104 7.02 -6.31 17.12
CA LYS A 104 6.76 -7.74 16.96
C LYS A 104 5.96 -7.89 15.67
N VAL A 105 6.62 -8.35 14.62
CA VAL A 105 5.92 -8.80 13.41
C VAL A 105 5.09 -10.01 13.82
N ALA A 106 3.81 -9.79 14.10
CA ALA A 106 2.87 -10.87 14.38
C ALA A 106 2.62 -11.61 13.06
N SER A 107 3.32 -12.72 12.84
CA SER A 107 2.96 -13.68 11.81
C SER A 107 1.69 -14.41 12.27
N LYS A 108 0.61 -14.29 11.51
CA LYS A 108 -0.58 -15.14 11.69
C LYS A 108 -0.17 -16.57 11.29
N PRO A 109 -0.31 -17.60 12.14
CA PRO A 109 -0.03 -18.97 11.71
C PRO A 109 -0.98 -19.32 10.57
N SER A 110 -0.40 -19.77 9.46
CA SER A 110 -1.12 -20.21 8.27
C SER A 110 -2.04 -21.38 8.60
N PRO A 111 -3.34 -21.35 8.25
CA PRO A 111 -4.22 -22.48 8.42
C PRO A 111 -3.98 -23.45 7.26
N ILE A 112 -2.85 -24.14 7.27
CA ILE A 112 -2.68 -25.34 6.47
C ILE A 112 -3.13 -26.50 7.36
N LYS A 113 -4.44 -26.74 7.39
CA LYS A 113 -4.96 -28.07 7.74
C LYS A 113 -4.83 -28.92 6.49
N GLN A 114 -3.90 -29.88 6.52
CA GLN A 114 -4.08 -31.15 5.82
C GLN A 114 -4.97 -32.05 6.67
#